data_AF-A0AAD7MB92-F1
#
_entry.id   AF-A0AAD7MB92-F1
#
_cell.length_a   1.000
_cell.length_b   1.000
_cell.length_c   1.000
_cell.angle_alpha   90.00
_cell.angle_beta   90.00
_cell.angle_gamma   90.00
#
_symmetry.space_group_name_H-M   'P 1'
#
loop_
_entity.id
_entity.type
_entity.pdbx_description
1 polymer ?
#
loop_
_entity_poly.entity_id
_entity_poly.type
_entity_poly.pdbx_seq_one_letter_code
_entity_poly.pdbx_strand_id
1 'polypeptide(L)'
;MKQITRWNDWPSDDEVQDLSHKANGLFHYAATVLQWIEGQIFQYGTASRKRVFEKFTQMGIGQLEDLYRHILMSFENMDDPAQDAEWRAGQLHGFQHVIGTILVLDEPLTIHQIIALLADIPEDEFDVANFLQRFRSVLIPGTTTSFEKATPQMHKSFRDYIMDQHAPAEFRILTGHAHFVTARSCLEVIVKGGSQSDVVKYSVQHWFKHLRKTVEEGVRCKDERMWELFGLMVEEERMWELFGLMVKEEAVGIWATTDLIQLFLNVADAGWGLLKVRSEYGGEREKSDDLAGPGQ
;
A
#
# COMPACT_ATOMS: atom_id res chain seq x y z
N MET A 1 16.51 -5.01 -24.32
CA MET A 1 15.05 -4.97 -24.50
C MET A 1 14.71 -5.34 -25.94
N LYS A 2 14.15 -6.53 -26.18
CA LYS A 2 13.52 -6.85 -27.48
C LYS A 2 12.02 -6.57 -27.32
N GLN A 3 11.45 -5.70 -28.15
CA GLN A 3 10.00 -5.56 -28.30
C GLN A 3 9.42 -6.91 -28.74
N ILE A 4 8.70 -7.61 -27.86
CA ILE A 4 8.04 -8.90 -28.16
C ILE A 4 6.60 -8.70 -28.67
N THR A 5 6.07 -7.48 -28.63
CA THR A 5 4.72 -7.15 -29.12
C THR A 5 4.82 -6.36 -30.42
N ARG A 6 4.94 -7.07 -31.56
CA ARG A 6 4.53 -6.47 -32.83
C ARG A 6 3.00 -6.42 -32.84
N TRP A 7 2.46 -5.26 -32.47
CA TRP A 7 1.04 -4.93 -32.55
C TRP A 7 0.51 -4.90 -34.01
N ASN A 8 1.39 -5.08 -35.01
CA ASN A 8 1.06 -5.04 -36.43
C ASN A 8 0.39 -6.33 -36.94
N ASP A 9 0.64 -7.48 -36.31
CA ASP A 9 0.10 -8.78 -36.75
C ASP A 9 -0.97 -9.34 -35.78
N TRP A 10 -1.13 -8.71 -34.62
CA TRP A 10 -2.08 -9.04 -33.57
C TRP A 10 -2.15 -7.87 -32.57
N PRO A 11 -3.32 -7.45 -32.06
CA PRO A 11 -4.63 -8.08 -32.26
C PRO A 11 -5.20 -7.88 -33.67
N SER A 12 -6.06 -8.79 -34.10
CA SER A 12 -6.86 -8.66 -35.32
C SER A 12 -7.88 -7.53 -35.21
N ASP A 13 -8.40 -7.05 -36.34
CA ASP A 13 -9.38 -5.95 -36.35
C ASP A 13 -10.63 -6.25 -35.52
N ASP A 14 -11.12 -7.50 -35.55
CA ASP A 14 -12.25 -7.96 -34.73
C ASP A 14 -11.90 -7.90 -33.23
N GLU A 15 -10.70 -8.36 -32.85
CA GLU A 15 -10.21 -8.31 -31.46
C GLU A 15 -10.03 -6.85 -30.97
N VAL A 16 -9.58 -5.95 -31.84
CA VAL A 16 -9.48 -4.51 -31.56
C VAL A 16 -10.88 -3.90 -31.39
N GLN A 17 -11.83 -4.29 -32.23
CA GLN A 17 -13.21 -3.80 -32.14
C GLN A 17 -13.89 -4.28 -30.86
N ASP A 18 -13.68 -5.53 -30.45
CA ASP A 18 -14.17 -6.09 -29.18
C ASP A 18 -13.59 -5.35 -27.97
N LEU A 19 -12.29 -5.09 -27.98
CA LEU A 19 -11.62 -4.29 -26.94
C LEU A 19 -12.17 -2.87 -26.87
N SER A 20 -12.38 -2.23 -28.03
CA SER A 20 -12.91 -0.88 -28.14
C SER A 20 -14.36 -0.79 -27.64
N HIS A 21 -15.19 -1.76 -28.03
CA HIS A 21 -16.58 -1.84 -27.60
C HIS A 21 -16.69 -2.09 -26.09
N LYS A 22 -15.89 -3.00 -25.52
CA LYS A 22 -15.83 -3.25 -24.08
C LYS A 22 -15.30 -2.05 -23.29
N ALA A 23 -14.36 -1.29 -23.86
CA ALA A 23 -13.89 -0.07 -23.23
C ALA A 23 -14.96 1.01 -23.15
N ASN A 24 -15.99 0.99 -24.01
CA ASN A 24 -17.12 1.91 -24.00
C ASN A 24 -16.70 3.39 -23.83
N GLY A 25 -15.61 3.80 -24.48
CA GLY A 25 -15.05 5.15 -24.40
C GLY A 25 -14.20 5.47 -23.16
N LEU A 26 -14.07 4.53 -22.21
CA LEU A 26 -13.23 4.69 -21.02
C LEU A 26 -11.76 4.45 -21.36
N PHE A 27 -11.02 5.52 -21.65
CA PHE A 27 -9.60 5.45 -22.01
C PHE A 27 -8.75 4.69 -20.97
N HIS A 28 -9.06 4.82 -19.68
CA HIS A 28 -8.38 4.08 -18.61
C HIS A 28 -8.68 2.58 -18.63
N TYR A 29 -9.92 2.20 -18.96
CA TYR A 29 -10.27 0.80 -19.14
C TYR A 29 -9.46 0.18 -20.28
N ALA A 30 -9.44 0.84 -21.46
CA ALA A 30 -8.68 0.38 -22.60
C ALA A 30 -7.18 0.26 -22.25
N ALA A 31 -6.59 1.30 -21.65
CA ALA A 31 -5.18 1.29 -21.27
C ALA A 31 -4.84 0.17 -20.28
N THR A 32 -5.64 -0.01 -19.23
CA THR A 32 -5.42 -1.06 -18.22
C THR A 32 -5.57 -2.46 -18.81
N VAL A 33 -6.58 -2.69 -19.65
CA VAL A 33 -6.78 -3.99 -20.34
C VAL A 33 -5.60 -4.28 -21.26
N LEU A 34 -5.19 -3.33 -22.10
CA LEU A 34 -4.09 -3.53 -23.04
C LEU A 34 -2.78 -3.83 -22.31
N GLN A 35 -2.49 -3.10 -21.22
CA GLN A 35 -1.31 -3.36 -20.40
C GLN A 35 -1.39 -4.68 -19.65
N TRP A 36 -2.58 -5.10 -19.18
CA TRP A 36 -2.77 -6.41 -18.55
C TRP A 36 -2.57 -7.55 -19.56
N ILE A 37 -3.17 -7.45 -20.75
CA ILE A 37 -2.97 -8.39 -21.86
C ILE A 37 -1.49 -8.50 -22.21
N GLU A 38 -0.79 -7.37 -22.34
CA GLU A 38 0.64 -7.34 -22.63
C GLU A 38 1.46 -8.01 -21.51
N GLY A 39 1.13 -7.76 -20.25
CA GLY A 39 1.78 -8.41 -19.10
C GLY A 39 1.60 -9.92 -19.08
N GLN A 40 0.39 -10.41 -19.38
CA GLN A 40 0.11 -11.85 -19.48
C GLN A 40 0.88 -12.50 -20.64
N ILE A 41 0.95 -11.85 -21.80
CA ILE A 41 1.71 -12.32 -22.96
C ILE A 41 3.21 -12.32 -22.66
N PHE A 42 3.70 -11.32 -21.94
CA PHE A 42 5.10 -11.26 -21.50
C PHE A 42 5.43 -12.45 -20.58
N GLN A 43 4.54 -12.77 -19.63
CA GLN A 43 4.73 -13.86 -18.67
C GLN A 43 4.62 -15.25 -19.31
N TYR A 44 3.63 -15.47 -20.18
CA TYR A 44 3.29 -16.80 -20.73
C TYR A 44 3.71 -17.01 -22.20
N GLY A 45 4.32 -16.01 -22.83
CA GLY A 45 4.77 -16.04 -24.22
C GLY A 45 3.68 -15.75 -25.25
N THR A 46 4.08 -15.51 -26.51
CA THR A 46 3.17 -15.11 -27.61
C THR A 46 2.15 -16.17 -28.00
N ALA A 47 2.42 -17.45 -27.74
CA ALA A 47 1.46 -18.54 -27.94
C ALA A 47 0.22 -18.41 -27.03
N SER A 48 0.32 -17.65 -25.93
CA SER A 48 -0.79 -17.42 -25.00
C SER A 48 -1.81 -16.37 -25.48
N ARG A 49 -1.53 -15.61 -26.55
CA ARG A 49 -2.36 -14.50 -27.05
C ARG A 49 -3.84 -14.85 -27.15
N LYS A 50 -4.16 -15.92 -27.87
CA LYS A 50 -5.54 -16.38 -28.08
C LYS A 50 -6.22 -16.74 -26.74
N ARG A 51 -5.53 -17.48 -25.88
CA ARG A 51 -6.04 -17.87 -24.55
C ARG A 51 -6.29 -16.66 -23.65
N VAL A 52 -5.36 -15.70 -23.64
CA VAL A 52 -5.46 -14.45 -22.86
C VAL A 52 -6.65 -13.62 -23.37
N PHE A 53 -6.80 -13.50 -24.68
CA PHE A 53 -7.89 -12.76 -25.31
C PHE A 53 -9.26 -13.43 -25.09
N GLU A 54 -9.35 -14.75 -25.25
CA GLU A 54 -10.55 -15.54 -24.96
C GLU A 54 -10.95 -15.43 -23.49
N LYS A 55 -9.98 -15.49 -22.57
CA LYS A 55 -10.25 -15.26 -21.15
C LYS A 55 -10.82 -13.86 -20.93
N PHE A 56 -10.20 -12.82 -21.49
CA PHE A 56 -10.68 -11.44 -21.38
C PHE A 56 -12.09 -11.24 -21.96
N THR A 57 -12.38 -11.83 -23.12
CA THR A 57 -13.71 -11.72 -23.76
C THR A 57 -14.79 -12.43 -22.95
N GLN A 58 -14.49 -13.61 -22.41
CA GLN A 58 -15.38 -14.42 -21.58
C GLN A 58 -15.65 -13.85 -20.19
N MET A 59 -14.76 -13.00 -19.66
CA MET A 59 -14.89 -12.46 -18.31
C MET A 59 -16.09 -11.53 -18.10
N GLY A 60 -16.89 -11.22 -19.12
CA GLY A 60 -18.13 -10.45 -18.95
C GLY A 60 -17.95 -9.05 -18.35
N ILE A 61 -16.72 -8.53 -18.38
CA ILE A 61 -16.34 -7.24 -17.80
C ILE A 61 -17.10 -6.13 -18.53
N GLY A 62 -18.18 -5.64 -17.91
CA GLY A 62 -19.00 -4.55 -18.44
C GLY A 62 -18.71 -3.22 -17.74
N GLN A 63 -18.06 -3.27 -16.57
CA GLN A 63 -17.75 -2.11 -15.75
C GLN A 63 -16.29 -2.12 -15.29
N LEU A 64 -15.74 -0.92 -15.04
CA LEU A 64 -14.35 -0.75 -14.62
C LEU A 64 -14.04 -1.44 -13.27
N GLU A 65 -15.04 -1.55 -12.40
CA GLU A 65 -14.93 -2.26 -11.11
C GLU A 65 -14.73 -3.77 -11.28
N ASP A 66 -15.38 -4.38 -12.28
CA ASP A 66 -15.19 -5.80 -12.59
C ASP A 66 -13.75 -6.08 -13.09
N LEU A 67 -13.18 -5.14 -13.86
CA LEU A 67 -11.79 -5.21 -14.30
C LEU A 67 -10.85 -5.13 -13.10
N TYR A 68 -11.07 -4.18 -12.20
CA TYR A 68 -10.27 -4.04 -10.99
C TYR A 68 -10.40 -5.25 -10.08
N ARG A 69 -11.61 -5.77 -9.87
CA ARG A 69 -11.83 -7.04 -9.16
C ARG A 69 -10.98 -8.14 -9.78
N HIS A 70 -11.02 -8.31 -11.10
CA HIS A 70 -10.24 -9.38 -11.72
C HIS A 70 -8.74 -9.20 -11.54
N ILE A 71 -8.22 -7.98 -11.71
CA ILE A 71 -6.79 -7.71 -11.50
C ILE A 71 -6.39 -8.09 -10.08
N LEU A 72 -7.19 -7.70 -9.08
CA LEU A 72 -6.97 -8.06 -7.68
C LEU A 72 -7.03 -9.58 -7.47
N MET A 73 -8.09 -10.27 -7.93
CA MET A 73 -8.22 -11.72 -7.71
C MET A 73 -7.18 -12.56 -8.49
N SER A 74 -6.64 -12.01 -9.58
CA SER A 74 -5.54 -12.63 -10.33
C SER A 74 -4.18 -12.50 -9.64
N PHE A 75 -4.06 -11.63 -8.64
CA PHE A 75 -2.90 -11.59 -7.75
C PHE A 75 -2.73 -12.96 -7.10
N GLU A 76 -1.52 -13.51 -7.10
CA GLU A 76 -1.15 -14.81 -6.51
C GLU A 76 -2.11 -16.01 -6.71
N ASN A 77 -2.98 -15.99 -7.72
CA ASN A 77 -4.09 -16.96 -7.86
C ASN A 77 -4.97 -17.04 -6.61
N MET A 78 -5.32 -15.89 -6.04
CA MET A 78 -6.14 -15.78 -4.83
C MET A 78 -7.52 -16.46 -4.95
N ASP A 79 -8.01 -16.66 -6.17
CA ASP A 79 -9.20 -17.44 -6.50
C ASP A 79 -9.04 -18.97 -6.32
N ASP A 80 -7.81 -19.48 -6.19
CA ASP A 80 -7.54 -20.92 -6.08
C ASP A 80 -7.78 -21.42 -4.64
N PRO A 81 -8.81 -22.26 -4.39
CA PRO A 81 -9.09 -22.79 -3.07
C PRO A 81 -8.01 -23.74 -2.55
N ALA A 82 -7.17 -24.30 -3.44
CA ALA A 82 -6.10 -25.22 -3.08
C ALA A 82 -4.86 -24.52 -2.51
N GLN A 83 -4.79 -23.18 -2.61
CA GLN A 83 -3.68 -22.41 -2.10
C GLN A 83 -3.73 -22.33 -0.56
N ASP A 84 -2.55 -22.46 0.04
CA ASP A 84 -2.35 -22.40 1.48
C ASP A 84 -2.85 -21.07 2.07
N ALA A 85 -3.60 -21.15 3.17
CA ALA A 85 -4.27 -20.00 3.76
C ALA A 85 -3.30 -19.02 4.44
N GLU A 86 -2.20 -19.52 5.00
CA GLU A 86 -1.18 -18.71 5.67
C GLU A 86 -0.36 -17.96 4.63
N TRP A 87 0.08 -18.65 3.58
CA TRP A 87 0.69 -18.04 2.40
C TRP A 87 -0.20 -16.93 1.83
N ARG A 88 -1.49 -17.23 1.63
CA ARG A 88 -2.48 -16.27 1.12
C ARG A 88 -2.56 -15.01 1.98
N ALA A 89 -2.60 -15.18 3.31
CA ALA A 89 -2.63 -14.07 4.25
C ALA A 89 -1.36 -13.22 4.19
N GLY A 90 -0.18 -13.83 4.07
CA GLY A 90 1.09 -13.13 3.90
C GLY A 90 1.14 -12.30 2.62
N GLN A 91 0.68 -12.85 1.50
CA GLN A 91 0.60 -12.14 0.21
C GLN A 91 -0.37 -10.96 0.25
N LEU A 92 -1.53 -11.12 0.90
CA LEU A 92 -2.47 -10.02 1.13
C LEU A 92 -1.88 -8.92 2.02
N HIS A 93 -1.17 -9.29 3.07
CA HIS A 93 -0.52 -8.33 3.95
C HIS A 93 0.54 -7.51 3.20
N GLY A 94 1.38 -8.16 2.40
CA GLY A 94 2.35 -7.47 1.54
C GLY A 94 1.68 -6.57 0.49
N PHE A 95 0.60 -7.02 -0.15
CA PHE A 95 -0.21 -6.18 -1.04
C PHE A 95 -0.69 -4.91 -0.32
N GLN A 96 -1.32 -5.06 0.85
CA GLN A 96 -1.88 -3.94 1.61
C GLN A 96 -0.79 -2.98 2.08
N HIS A 97 0.37 -3.49 2.47
CA HIS A 97 1.51 -2.69 2.91
C HIS A 97 2.06 -1.86 1.74
N VAL A 98 2.32 -2.47 0.58
CA VAL A 98 2.88 -1.76 -0.58
C VAL A 98 1.88 -0.77 -1.18
N ILE A 99 0.67 -1.22 -1.51
CA ILE A 99 -0.36 -0.38 -2.13
C ILE A 99 -0.84 0.70 -1.17
N GLY A 100 -1.02 0.36 0.10
CA GLY A 100 -1.33 1.31 1.16
C GLY A 100 -0.27 2.39 1.27
N THR A 101 1.01 2.01 1.30
CA THR A 101 2.12 2.97 1.35
C THR A 101 2.08 3.92 0.16
N ILE A 102 1.99 3.41 -1.07
CA ILE A 102 1.87 4.24 -2.29
C ILE A 102 0.70 5.23 -2.20
N LEU A 103 -0.43 4.79 -1.67
CA LEU A 103 -1.65 5.60 -1.56
C LEU A 103 -1.46 6.78 -0.60
N VAL A 104 -0.71 6.58 0.48
CA VAL A 104 -0.56 7.55 1.57
C VAL A 104 0.73 8.36 1.55
N LEU A 105 1.62 8.10 0.58
CA LEU A 105 2.84 8.89 0.37
C LEU A 105 2.52 10.38 0.32
N ASP A 106 3.27 11.16 1.07
CA ASP A 106 3.09 12.61 1.15
C ASP A 106 3.75 13.33 -0.02
N GLU A 107 4.82 12.73 -0.55
CA GLU A 107 5.56 13.15 -1.73
C GLU A 107 5.77 11.93 -2.64
N PRO A 108 5.75 12.12 -3.97
CA PRO A 108 5.95 11.04 -4.92
C PRO A 108 7.35 10.43 -4.82
N LEU A 109 7.42 9.14 -4.50
CA LEU A 109 8.65 8.35 -4.56
C LEU A 109 8.72 7.53 -5.86
N THR A 110 9.93 7.30 -6.35
CA THR A 110 10.19 6.34 -7.43
C THR A 110 10.05 4.90 -6.94
N ILE A 111 9.83 3.95 -7.85
CA ILE A 111 9.80 2.52 -7.53
C ILE A 111 11.03 2.09 -6.73
N HIS A 112 12.23 2.54 -7.11
CA HIS A 112 13.45 2.23 -6.38
C HIS A 112 13.43 2.74 -4.93
N GLN A 113 12.97 3.98 -4.71
CA GLN A 113 12.83 4.55 -3.37
C GLN A 113 11.75 3.85 -2.54
N ILE A 114 10.65 3.39 -3.16
CA ILE A 114 9.60 2.62 -2.49
C ILE A 114 10.12 1.25 -2.04
N ILE A 115 10.87 0.54 -2.89
CA ILE A 115 11.51 -0.72 -2.51
C ILE A 115 12.47 -0.50 -1.33
N ALA A 116 13.26 0.58 -1.36
CA ALA A 116 14.14 0.92 -0.26
C ALA A 116 13.40 1.29 1.04
N LEU A 117 12.24 1.96 0.93
CA LEU A 117 11.39 2.32 2.06
C LEU A 117 10.81 1.08 2.73
N LEU A 118 10.40 0.10 1.93
CA LEU A 118 9.76 -1.14 2.36
C LEU A 118 10.74 -2.29 2.57
N ALA A 119 12.02 -1.98 2.80
CA ALA A 119 13.06 -2.98 3.09
C ALA A 119 12.89 -3.65 4.47
N ASP A 120 11.86 -3.30 5.23
CA ASP A 120 11.40 -4.04 6.41
C ASP A 120 10.62 -5.30 6.06
N ILE A 121 10.15 -5.43 4.82
CA ILE A 121 9.49 -6.63 4.30
C ILE A 121 10.57 -7.61 3.80
N PRO A 122 10.67 -8.83 4.36
CA PRO A 122 11.61 -9.83 3.86
C PRO A 122 11.27 -10.25 2.42
N GLU A 123 12.27 -10.31 1.55
CA GLU A 123 12.10 -10.62 0.11
C GLU A 123 11.54 -12.04 -0.11
N ASP A 124 11.87 -12.97 0.78
CA ASP A 124 11.36 -14.34 0.78
C ASP A 124 9.90 -14.46 1.25
N GLU A 125 9.42 -13.50 2.04
CA GLU A 125 8.01 -13.39 2.41
C GLU A 125 7.18 -12.68 1.33
N PHE A 126 7.72 -11.59 0.77
CA PHE A 126 7.04 -10.81 -0.27
C PHE A 126 8.02 -10.02 -1.14
N ASP A 127 8.13 -10.39 -2.41
CA ASP A 127 8.97 -9.71 -3.40
C ASP A 127 8.28 -8.40 -3.88
N VAL A 128 8.59 -7.30 -3.20
CA VAL A 128 8.06 -5.95 -3.51
C VAL A 128 8.39 -5.53 -4.94
N ALA A 129 9.59 -5.85 -5.45
CA ALA A 129 10.01 -5.44 -6.78
C ALA A 129 9.20 -6.15 -7.88
N ASN A 130 9.03 -7.47 -7.75
CA ASN A 130 8.20 -8.27 -8.64
C ASN A 130 6.73 -7.85 -8.57
N PHE A 131 6.21 -7.63 -7.35
CA PHE A 131 4.87 -7.15 -7.13
C PHE A 131 4.59 -5.85 -7.90
N LEU A 132 5.42 -4.83 -7.71
CA LEU A 132 5.27 -3.54 -8.39
C LEU A 132 5.39 -3.69 -9.92
N GLN A 133 6.23 -4.60 -10.40
CA GLN A 133 6.40 -4.86 -11.83
C GLN A 133 5.16 -5.51 -12.44
N ARG A 134 4.48 -6.40 -11.71
CA ARG A 134 3.20 -7.02 -12.12
C ARG A 134 2.05 -6.03 -12.09
N PHE A 135 2.03 -5.15 -11.09
CA PHE A 135 1.02 -4.08 -10.93
C PHE A 135 1.33 -2.81 -11.75
N ARG A 136 2.36 -2.85 -12.60
CA ARG A 136 2.76 -1.72 -13.44
C ARG A 136 1.59 -1.13 -14.23
N SER A 137 0.65 -1.96 -14.70
CA SER A 137 -0.49 -1.51 -15.52
C SER A 137 -1.48 -0.59 -14.79
N VAL A 138 -1.54 -0.69 -13.46
CA VAL A 138 -2.42 0.15 -12.63
C VAL A 138 -1.66 1.21 -11.85
N LEU A 139 -0.34 1.04 -11.72
CA LEU A 139 0.54 1.94 -10.97
C LEU A 139 1.31 2.92 -11.85
N ILE A 140 1.59 2.62 -13.12
CA ILE A 140 2.45 3.49 -13.96
C ILE A 140 1.74 3.79 -15.29
N PRO A 141 1.32 5.04 -15.53
CA PRO A 141 0.79 5.44 -16.83
C PRO A 141 1.93 5.47 -17.88
N GLY A 142 1.70 4.82 -19.03
CA GLY A 142 2.58 4.90 -20.19
C GLY A 142 3.77 3.92 -20.23
N THR A 143 4.59 4.04 -21.29
CA THR A 143 5.57 3.01 -21.71
C THR A 143 7.03 3.48 -21.77
N THR A 144 7.36 4.73 -21.38
CA THR A 144 8.63 5.36 -21.78
C THR A 144 9.65 5.63 -20.66
N THR A 145 9.38 5.26 -19.41
CA THR A 145 10.34 5.41 -18.30
C THR A 145 10.93 4.06 -17.85
N SER A 146 12.22 4.07 -17.47
CA SER A 146 12.82 2.96 -16.73
C SER A 146 11.96 2.64 -15.51
N PHE A 147 11.60 1.37 -15.32
CA PHE A 147 10.67 0.96 -14.26
C PHE A 147 11.10 1.44 -12.87
N GLU A 148 12.38 1.24 -12.53
CA GLU A 148 12.94 1.66 -11.23
C GLU A 148 12.88 3.18 -11.00
N LYS A 149 12.95 3.98 -12.07
CA LYS A 149 12.91 5.44 -12.02
C LYS A 149 11.50 6.01 -12.17
N ALA A 150 10.50 5.17 -12.42
CA ALA A 150 9.13 5.61 -12.54
C ALA A 150 8.56 5.95 -11.16
N THR A 151 7.80 7.02 -11.09
CA THR A 151 6.96 7.33 -9.93
C THR A 151 5.61 6.66 -10.13
N PRO A 152 5.15 5.80 -9.20
CA PRO A 152 3.80 5.26 -9.27
C PRO A 152 2.76 6.38 -9.23
N GLN A 153 1.89 6.40 -10.23
CA GLN A 153 0.72 7.25 -10.33
C GLN A 153 -0.50 6.36 -10.48
N MET A 154 -1.08 6.00 -9.34
CA MET A 154 -2.32 5.25 -9.30
C MET A 154 -3.45 6.08 -9.91
N HIS A 155 -4.18 5.52 -10.86
CA HIS A 155 -5.34 6.22 -11.41
C HIS A 155 -6.41 6.41 -10.33
N LYS A 156 -7.06 7.58 -10.30
CA LYS A 156 -8.06 7.93 -9.27
C LYS A 156 -9.15 6.87 -9.13
N SER A 157 -9.68 6.32 -10.23
CA SER A 157 -10.72 5.29 -10.14
C SER A 157 -10.25 3.98 -9.50
N PHE A 158 -8.99 3.58 -9.69
CA PHE A 158 -8.47 2.39 -9.01
C PHE A 158 -8.28 2.68 -7.52
N ARG A 159 -7.75 3.86 -7.19
CA ARG A 159 -7.62 4.35 -5.81
C ARG A 159 -8.96 4.36 -5.08
N ASP A 160 -9.98 4.96 -5.70
CA ASP A 160 -11.32 5.06 -5.12
C ASP A 160 -11.91 3.66 -4.94
N TYR A 161 -11.74 2.76 -5.92
CA TYR A 161 -12.22 1.38 -5.85
C TYR A 161 -11.60 0.57 -4.70
N ILE A 162 -10.28 0.56 -4.53
CA ILE A 162 -9.62 -0.24 -3.49
C ILE A 162 -9.88 0.27 -2.06
N MET A 163 -10.42 1.48 -1.91
CA MET A 163 -10.86 2.02 -0.63
C MET A 163 -12.36 1.80 -0.37
N ASP A 164 -13.12 1.44 -1.39
CA ASP A 164 -14.57 1.34 -1.35
C ASP A 164 -15.04 -0.04 -0.83
N GLN A 165 -16.28 -0.08 -0.34
CA GLN A 165 -16.92 -1.31 0.14
C GLN A 165 -17.16 -2.37 -0.95
N HIS A 166 -17.23 -1.97 -2.22
CA HIS A 166 -17.45 -2.87 -3.36
C HIS A 166 -16.17 -3.67 -3.72
N ALA A 167 -14.97 -3.19 -3.36
CA ALA A 167 -13.76 -4.00 -3.48
C ALA A 167 -13.81 -5.24 -2.55
N PRO A 168 -13.19 -6.37 -2.95
CA PRO A 168 -13.05 -7.52 -2.07
C PRO A 168 -12.41 -7.08 -0.74
N ALA A 169 -12.97 -7.55 0.37
CA ALA A 169 -12.63 -7.05 1.70
C ALA A 169 -11.14 -7.26 2.04
N GLU A 170 -10.56 -8.36 1.56
CA GLU A 170 -9.17 -8.74 1.70
C GLU A 170 -8.20 -7.80 0.98
N PHE A 171 -8.62 -7.13 -0.09
CA PHE A 171 -7.81 -6.17 -0.84
C PHE A 171 -8.06 -4.71 -0.44
N ARG A 172 -9.02 -4.47 0.45
CA ARG A 172 -9.40 -3.10 0.82
C ARG A 172 -8.28 -2.41 1.59
N ILE A 173 -7.96 -1.19 1.17
CA ILE A 173 -6.95 -0.36 1.84
C ILE A 173 -7.63 0.55 2.86
N LEU A 174 -7.25 0.41 4.12
CA LEU A 174 -7.62 1.33 5.19
C LEU A 174 -6.50 2.37 5.36
N THR A 175 -6.83 3.65 5.18
CA THR A 175 -5.85 4.75 5.20
C THR A 175 -5.09 4.86 6.50
N GLY A 176 -5.74 4.66 7.65
CA GLY A 176 -5.09 4.72 8.95
C GLY A 176 -4.08 3.60 9.12
N HIS A 177 -4.41 2.38 8.66
CA HIS A 177 -3.47 1.26 8.68
C HIS A 177 -2.31 1.49 7.71
N ALA A 178 -2.60 2.03 6.52
CA ALA A 178 -1.57 2.40 5.56
C ALA A 178 -0.59 3.44 6.15
N HIS A 179 -1.11 4.49 6.79
CA HIS A 179 -0.30 5.47 7.52
C HIS A 179 0.53 4.82 8.65
N PHE A 180 -0.03 3.86 9.38
CA PHE A 180 0.70 3.14 10.42
C PHE A 180 1.90 2.37 9.86
N VAL A 181 1.68 1.52 8.85
CA VAL A 181 2.76 0.71 8.28
C VAL A 181 3.80 1.57 7.57
N THR A 182 3.40 2.66 6.91
CA THR A 182 4.37 3.61 6.32
C THR A 182 5.19 4.32 7.40
N ALA A 183 4.59 4.73 8.52
CA ALA A 183 5.35 5.30 9.64
C ALA A 183 6.38 4.31 10.20
N ARG A 184 5.99 3.03 10.35
CA ARG A 184 6.89 1.96 10.79
C ARG A 184 8.06 1.76 9.82
N SER A 185 7.79 1.65 8.52
CA SER A 185 8.82 1.53 7.48
C SER A 185 9.77 2.74 7.45
N CYS A 186 9.26 3.97 7.63
CA CYS A 186 10.12 5.14 7.77
C CYS A 186 11.04 5.04 9.00
N LEU A 187 10.53 4.60 10.15
CA LEU A 187 11.33 4.42 11.36
C LEU A 187 12.39 3.33 11.20
N GLU A 188 12.07 2.24 10.49
CA GLU A 188 13.05 1.21 10.13
C GLU A 188 14.22 1.78 9.30
N VAL A 189 13.91 2.59 8.29
CA VAL A 189 14.94 3.27 7.48
C VAL A 189 15.82 4.18 8.34
N ILE A 190 15.21 4.95 9.23
CA ILE A 190 15.90 5.87 10.15
C ILE A 190 16.82 5.10 11.09
N VAL A 191 16.33 4.04 11.73
CA VAL A 191 17.05 3.26 12.76
C VAL A 191 18.14 2.39 12.16
N LYS A 192 17.95 1.83 10.95
CA LYS A 192 18.95 1.01 10.27
C LYS A 192 20.12 1.83 9.70
N GLY A 193 20.00 3.15 9.63
CA GLY A 193 21.10 4.03 9.22
C GLY A 193 21.56 3.82 7.78
N GLY A 194 20.63 3.71 6.84
CA GLY A 194 20.93 3.49 5.42
C GLY A 194 21.80 4.58 4.78
N SER A 195 22.49 4.25 3.68
CA SER A 195 23.28 5.23 2.93
C SER A 195 22.39 6.35 2.38
N GLN A 196 22.95 7.56 2.32
CA GLN A 196 22.29 8.76 1.79
C GLN A 196 21.56 8.46 0.48
N SER A 197 20.24 8.45 0.57
CA SER A 197 19.31 8.32 -0.53
C SER A 197 18.06 9.13 -0.17
N ASP A 198 17.34 9.62 -1.17
CA ASP A 198 16.13 10.42 -0.97
C ASP A 198 15.09 9.73 -0.07
N VAL A 199 15.15 8.41 0.09
CA VAL A 199 14.29 7.65 1.00
C VAL A 199 14.55 7.95 2.48
N VAL A 200 15.80 8.21 2.87
CA VAL A 200 16.16 8.61 4.25
C VAL A 200 15.59 9.99 4.52
N LYS A 201 15.77 10.92 3.58
CA LYS A 201 15.17 12.26 3.64
C LYS A 201 13.65 12.18 3.81
N TYR A 202 12.96 11.44 2.94
CA TYR A 202 11.51 11.23 3.06
C TYR A 202 11.14 10.67 4.43
N SER A 203 11.83 9.62 4.87
CA SER A 203 11.53 8.96 6.14
C SER A 203 11.64 9.92 7.32
N VAL A 204 12.73 10.67 7.41
CA VAL A 204 12.99 11.65 8.47
C VAL A 204 11.97 12.80 8.45
N GLN A 205 11.54 13.23 7.26
CA GLN A 205 10.61 14.36 7.11
C GLN A 205 9.14 13.98 7.31
N HIS A 206 8.74 12.71 7.09
CA HIS A 206 7.32 12.33 7.03
C HIS A 206 6.87 11.26 8.04
N TRP A 207 7.77 10.54 8.72
CA TRP A 207 7.38 9.45 9.64
C TRP A 207 6.34 9.88 10.70
N PHE A 208 6.55 11.04 11.36
CA PHE A 208 5.63 11.50 12.40
C PHE A 208 4.33 12.08 11.82
N LYS A 209 4.33 12.59 10.59
CA LYS A 209 3.10 12.99 9.89
C LYS A 209 2.22 11.77 9.64
N HIS A 210 2.81 10.67 9.19
CA HIS A 210 2.09 9.41 9.04
C HIS A 210 1.57 8.90 10.38
N LEU A 211 2.41 8.89 11.42
CA LEU A 211 2.02 8.48 12.76
C LEU A 211 0.85 9.30 13.34
N ARG A 212 0.85 10.63 13.15
CA ARG A 212 -0.24 11.49 13.60
C ARG A 212 -1.56 11.13 12.90
N LYS A 213 -1.53 10.92 11.58
CA LYS A 213 -2.73 10.52 10.83
C LYS A 213 -3.26 9.15 11.27
N THR A 214 -2.37 8.22 11.61
CA THR A 214 -2.76 6.94 12.22
C THR A 214 -3.60 7.12 13.48
N VAL A 215 -3.17 8.03 14.36
CA VAL A 215 -3.88 8.35 15.61
C VAL A 215 -5.20 9.07 15.33
N GLU A 216 -5.22 10.03 14.40
CA GLU A 216 -6.43 10.74 13.96
C GLU A 216 -7.50 9.78 13.41
N GLU A 217 -7.08 8.71 12.73
CA GLU A 217 -7.95 7.65 12.20
C GLU A 217 -8.27 6.54 13.23
N GLY A 218 -7.83 6.67 14.48
CA GLY A 218 -8.21 5.77 15.58
C GLY A 218 -7.60 4.37 15.51
N VAL A 219 -6.48 4.20 14.80
CA VAL A 219 -5.77 2.91 14.71
C VAL A 219 -5.06 2.60 16.01
N ARG A 220 -5.14 1.34 16.45
CA ARG A 220 -4.45 0.84 17.64
C ARG A 220 -3.11 0.23 17.27
N CYS A 221 -2.08 0.51 18.07
CA CYS A 221 -0.81 -0.19 17.96
C CYS A 221 -0.77 -1.44 18.85
N LYS A 222 -0.61 -2.61 18.23
CA LYS A 222 -0.24 -3.87 18.90
C LYS A 222 1.06 -4.45 18.34
N ASP A 223 1.70 -3.73 17.42
CA ASP A 223 2.91 -4.16 16.74
C ASP A 223 4.09 -3.99 17.71
N GLU A 224 4.66 -5.11 18.16
CA GLU A 224 5.81 -5.12 19.07
C GLU A 224 7.03 -4.42 18.45
N ARG A 225 7.22 -4.57 17.14
CA ARG A 225 8.33 -3.95 16.42
C ARG A 225 8.22 -2.43 16.41
N MET A 226 7.01 -1.88 16.30
CA MET A 226 6.79 -0.44 16.45
C MET A 226 7.26 0.09 17.82
N TRP A 227 6.99 -0.67 18.89
CA TRP A 227 7.43 -0.31 20.25
C TRP A 227 8.94 -0.40 20.42
N GLU A 228 9.56 -1.43 19.84
CA GLU A 228 11.02 -1.54 19.79
C GLU A 228 11.65 -0.33 19.09
N LEU A 229 11.12 0.06 17.92
CA LEU A 229 11.58 1.22 17.17
C LEU A 229 11.46 2.50 17.99
N PHE A 230 10.35 2.71 18.71
CA PHE A 230 10.23 3.84 19.63
C PHE A 230 11.25 3.81 20.75
N GLY A 231 11.55 2.62 21.31
CA GLY A 231 12.62 2.44 22.29
C GLY A 231 13.98 2.88 21.74
N LEU A 232 14.31 2.46 20.51
CA LEU A 232 15.57 2.83 19.85
C LEU A 232 15.66 4.33 19.52
N MET A 233 14.53 4.99 19.28
CA MET A 233 14.48 6.45 19.04
C MET A 233 14.79 7.27 20.30
N VAL A 234 14.56 6.71 21.49
CA VAL A 234 14.76 7.40 22.79
C VAL A 234 15.96 6.88 23.58
N GLU A 235 16.69 5.90 23.05
CA GLU A 235 17.94 5.39 23.62
C GLU A 235 19.05 6.46 23.52
N GLU A 236 19.65 6.85 24.65
CA GLU A 236 20.55 8.01 24.76
C GLU A 236 21.71 7.99 23.75
N GLU A 237 22.33 6.82 23.52
CA GLU A 237 23.45 6.69 22.58
C GLU A 237 23.00 6.91 21.12
N ARG A 238 21.84 6.39 20.73
CA ARG A 238 21.29 6.51 19.36
C ARG A 238 20.61 7.85 19.12
N MET A 239 20.04 8.43 20.17
CA MET A 239 19.26 9.66 20.13
C MET A 239 20.02 10.80 19.45
N TRP A 240 21.29 10.99 19.81
CA TRP A 240 22.11 12.05 19.24
C TRP A 240 22.47 11.80 17.77
N GLU A 241 22.65 10.55 17.37
CA GLU A 241 22.90 10.18 15.97
C GLU A 241 21.66 10.45 15.10
N LEU A 242 20.49 10.01 15.57
CA LEU A 242 19.21 10.23 14.91
C LEU A 242 18.85 11.71 14.86
N PHE A 243 19.17 12.47 15.91
CA PHE A 243 19.02 13.92 15.91
C PHE A 243 19.94 14.59 14.89
N GLY A 244 21.22 14.18 14.84
CA GLY A 244 22.16 14.66 13.81
C GLY A 244 21.63 14.39 12.39
N LEU A 245 21.02 13.23 12.17
CA LEU A 245 20.37 12.89 10.89
C LEU A 245 19.17 13.82 10.60
N MET A 246 18.31 14.08 11.58
CA MET A 246 17.18 15.00 11.42
C MET A 246 17.61 16.42 11.11
N VAL A 247 18.69 16.91 11.74
CA VAL A 247 19.27 18.23 11.44
C VAL A 247 19.79 18.25 10.01
N LYS A 248 20.54 17.22 9.62
CA LYS A 248 21.17 17.11 8.30
C LYS A 248 20.16 17.07 7.15
N GLU A 249 19.04 16.38 7.34
CA GLU A 249 17.98 16.27 6.33
C GLU A 249 16.94 17.41 6.42
N GLU A 250 17.28 18.51 7.11
CA GLU A 250 16.47 19.73 7.28
C GLU A 250 15.09 19.48 7.91
N ALA A 251 14.89 18.31 8.54
CA ALA A 251 13.62 17.94 9.13
C ALA A 251 13.35 18.68 10.45
N VAL A 252 14.39 19.19 11.13
CA VAL A 252 14.23 19.91 12.39
C VAL A 252 13.32 21.14 12.24
N GLY A 253 13.36 21.85 11.11
CA GLY A 253 12.44 22.97 10.85
C GLY A 253 11.00 22.56 10.53
N ILE A 254 10.79 21.31 10.08
CA ILE A 254 9.47 20.73 9.82
C ILE A 254 8.79 20.31 11.14
N TRP A 255 9.60 19.86 12.10
CA TRP A 255 9.13 19.42 13.42
C TRP A 255 9.13 20.51 14.49
N ALA A 256 9.98 21.54 14.36
CA ALA A 256 10.16 22.57 15.36
C ALA A 256 9.42 23.86 15.01
N THR A 257 8.32 24.11 15.73
CA THR A 257 8.11 25.46 16.27
C THR A 257 8.89 25.68 17.57
N THR A 258 9.40 24.63 18.24
CA THR A 258 10.15 24.74 19.51
C THR A 258 10.84 23.42 19.91
N ASP A 259 12.18 23.45 20.09
CA ASP A 259 13.09 22.58 20.88
C ASP A 259 12.95 21.02 20.90
N LEU A 260 14.06 20.32 21.12
CA LEU A 260 14.21 18.84 21.23
C LEU A 260 13.15 18.18 22.13
N ILE A 261 12.76 18.85 23.21
CA ILE A 261 11.73 18.41 24.15
C ILE A 261 10.39 18.15 23.44
N GLN A 262 10.03 18.96 22.44
CA GLN A 262 8.76 18.79 21.72
C GLN A 262 8.75 17.55 20.84
N LEU A 263 9.89 17.13 20.29
CA LEU A 263 9.99 15.87 19.56
C LEU A 263 9.70 14.69 20.50
N PHE A 264 10.27 14.70 21.71
CA PHE A 264 10.00 13.65 22.71
C PHE A 264 8.55 13.67 23.19
N LEU A 265 7.99 14.86 23.45
CA LEU A 265 6.57 14.99 23.78
C LEU A 265 5.69 14.48 22.64
N ASN A 266 6.03 14.75 21.38
CA ASN A 266 5.32 14.26 20.22
C ASN A 266 5.40 12.74 20.08
N VAL A 267 6.58 12.14 20.26
CA VAL A 267 6.77 10.67 20.27
C VAL A 267 5.97 10.05 21.41
N ALA A 268 6.07 10.61 22.62
CA ALA A 268 5.36 10.14 23.80
C ALA A 268 3.84 10.29 23.66
N ASP A 269 3.35 11.42 23.14
CA ASP A 269 1.94 11.71 22.90
C ASP A 269 1.37 10.81 21.80
N ALA A 270 2.12 10.56 20.72
CA ALA A 270 1.70 9.63 19.68
C ALA A 270 1.70 8.19 20.19
N GLY A 271 2.73 7.77 20.92
CA GLY A 271 2.77 6.48 21.60
C GLY A 271 1.60 6.33 22.58
N TRP A 272 1.29 7.37 23.34
CA TRP A 272 0.16 7.41 24.26
C TRP A 272 -1.19 7.39 23.52
N GLY A 273 -1.33 8.09 22.40
CA GLY A 273 -2.51 8.08 21.53
C GLY A 273 -2.78 6.71 20.92
N LEU A 274 -1.73 6.01 20.50
CA LEU A 274 -1.81 4.63 20.01
C LEU A 274 -2.26 3.62 21.09
N LEU A 275 -1.98 3.91 22.37
CA LEU A 275 -2.42 3.11 23.53
C LEU A 275 -3.84 3.51 24.02
N LYS A 276 -4.17 4.80 24.01
CA LYS A 276 -5.46 5.35 24.42
C LYS A 276 -6.50 5.24 23.30
N VAL A 277 -6.92 4.02 23.01
CA VAL A 277 -8.28 3.80 22.50
C VAL A 277 -8.95 2.76 23.38
N ARG A 278 -9.75 3.18 24.36
CA ARG A 278 -10.86 2.47 25.05
C ARG A 278 -11.32 3.50 26.11
N SER A 279 -12.59 3.89 26.24
CA SER A 279 -13.85 3.21 26.00
C SER A 279 -14.95 4.29 25.88
N GLU A 280 -15.71 4.34 24.78
CA GLU A 280 -16.99 5.09 24.76
C GLU A 280 -18.20 4.21 24.46
N TYR A 281 -18.03 2.89 24.32
CA TYR A 281 -19.16 1.95 24.30
C TYR A 281 -18.83 0.74 25.19
N GLY A 282 -19.18 0.85 26.47
CA GLY A 282 -19.05 -0.24 27.43
C GLY A 282 -19.28 0.15 28.88
N GLY A 283 -20.08 1.19 29.15
CA GLY A 283 -20.19 1.78 30.47
C GLY A 283 -21.58 2.27 30.86
N GLU A 284 -22.65 1.68 30.35
CA GLU A 284 -23.99 1.84 30.95
C GLU A 284 -24.77 0.54 30.90
N ARG A 285 -24.59 -0.27 31.94
CA ARG A 285 -25.66 -0.92 32.70
C ARG A 285 -25.02 -1.84 33.73
N GLU A 286 -24.81 -1.31 34.91
CA GLU A 286 -25.04 -2.03 36.17
C GLU A 286 -24.94 -1.01 37.31
N LYS A 287 -26.10 -0.51 37.72
CA LYS A 287 -26.46 -0.25 39.13
C LYS A 287 -27.91 0.21 39.20
N SER A 288 -28.79 -0.75 39.48
CA SER A 288 -29.98 -0.54 40.31
C SER A 288 -30.54 -1.92 40.67
N ASP A 289 -29.77 -2.69 41.44
CA ASP A 289 -30.39 -3.59 42.42
C ASP A 289 -30.58 -2.77 43.69
N ASP A 290 -31.84 -2.51 44.01
CA ASP A 290 -32.40 -2.66 45.37
C ASP A 290 -33.78 -2.02 45.41
N LEU A 291 -34.82 -2.82 45.18
CA LEU A 291 -36.02 -2.86 46.05
C LEU A 291 -36.71 -4.23 45.85
N ALA A 292 -36.44 -5.15 46.78
CA ALA A 292 -37.24 -6.34 47.05
C ALA A 292 -38.71 -5.94 47.31
N GLY A 293 -39.71 -6.50 46.62
CA GLY A 293 -40.37 -7.78 46.89
C GLY A 293 -41.89 -7.53 47.11
N PRO A 294 -42.72 -8.53 47.45
CA PRO A 294 -42.99 -9.80 46.78
C PRO A 294 -44.49 -9.99 46.41
N GLY A 295 -44.79 -10.89 45.48
CA GLY A 295 -46.07 -11.62 45.41
C GLY A 295 -47.16 -11.04 44.51
N GLN A 296 -47.45 -11.74 43.40
CA GLN A 296 -48.65 -12.58 43.19
C GLN A 296 -48.52 -13.32 41.86
#